data_AF-A0A937NLS6-F1
#
_entry.id   AF-A0A937NLS6-F1
#
_cell.length_a   1.000
_cell.length_b   1.000
_cell.length_c   1.000
_cell.angle_alpha   90.00
_cell.angle_beta   90.00
_cell.angle_gamma   90.00
#
_symmetry.space_group_name_H-M   'P 1'
#
loop_
_entity.id
_entity.type
_entity.pdbx_description
1 polymer ?
#
loop_
_entity_poly.entity_id
_entity_poly.type
_entity_poly.pdbx_seq_one_letter_code
_entity_poly.pdbx_strand_id
1 'polypeptide(L)'
;MKNKWFSIALVITTLVLLVSVVPASAAPSESCPVHVVQRGETLYSIARRYGVDMWTIARANGITNPNRIYVGQRLTIPTGQPVGTVHVVQPGETLLRIALRYGVDVWTIARANGITNLNYIYVGQRLIIPGAAPPAPPPQPGPSPPAPYPGPWSGEYFDNVTLTGSAYTTREDESINFNWGYGPPAGGMPTNSFSVRWTGTFNFAEGTYRFYAKVDDGVRVYVDGERIINGWRDGGLRLYTADRTLAAGDHTVQVEYYDRIQVARVYFWWKQMAGPTPTPGPTPTPTPTPGEGWFGQFYNNETLEGSPVATSHDPWIGFEWGTDSPMPGVWSDQFSARWTTKLNLKTDHYRFCAMSDDGVRIWVGGDLVLDEWHANNGVAFCGVYWAATGTYEVKVEYYEHGGDALIYVWWEPH
;
A
#
# COMPACT_ATOMS: atom_id res chain seq x y z
N MET A 1 -27.33 60.90 -76.18
CA MET A 1 -28.10 60.72 -77.43
C MET A 1 -27.77 59.35 -78.03
N LYS A 2 -28.81 58.55 -78.29
CA LYS A 2 -28.95 57.51 -79.33
C LYS A 2 -28.20 56.16 -79.19
N ASN A 3 -29.02 55.17 -78.83
CA ASN A 3 -29.00 53.73 -79.13
C ASN A 3 -28.51 53.35 -80.54
N LYS A 4 -27.88 52.17 -80.67
CA LYS A 4 -28.20 51.04 -81.61
C LYS A 4 -27.55 49.75 -81.03
N TRP A 5 -28.29 48.73 -80.58
CA TRP A 5 -28.98 47.64 -81.29
C TRP A 5 -28.08 46.57 -81.96
N PHE A 6 -28.12 45.38 -81.34
CA PHE A 6 -28.11 44.00 -81.85
C PHE A 6 -26.96 43.49 -82.75
N SER A 7 -26.29 42.43 -82.28
CA SER A 7 -26.27 41.13 -82.99
C SER A 7 -25.91 39.99 -82.03
N ILE A 8 -26.76 38.97 -82.07
CA ILE A 8 -26.72 37.73 -81.30
C ILE A 8 -25.72 36.79 -82.00
N ALA A 9 -24.75 36.26 -81.25
CA ALA A 9 -24.02 35.06 -81.63
C ALA A 9 -24.04 34.11 -80.42
N LEU A 10 -24.90 33.10 -80.53
CA LEU A 10 -24.98 31.95 -79.64
C LEU A 10 -23.71 31.10 -79.87
N VAL A 11 -22.76 31.14 -78.94
CA VAL A 11 -21.71 30.13 -78.84
C VAL A 11 -21.90 29.42 -77.50
N ILE A 12 -22.33 28.17 -77.59
CA ILE A 12 -22.43 27.25 -76.46
C ILE A 12 -21.00 26.89 -76.06
N THR A 13 -20.46 27.56 -75.06
CA THR A 13 -19.24 27.12 -74.37
C THR A 13 -19.64 26.45 -73.06
N THR A 14 -19.56 25.12 -73.05
CA THR A 14 -19.54 24.27 -71.87
C THR A 14 -18.39 24.70 -70.96
N LEU A 15 -18.68 25.46 -69.91
CA LEU A 15 -17.74 25.72 -68.83
C LEU A 15 -17.88 24.59 -67.80
N VAL A 16 -16.97 23.63 -67.89
CA VAL A 16 -16.77 22.59 -66.89
C VAL A 16 -16.48 23.28 -65.56
N LEU A 17 -17.33 23.05 -64.55
CA LEU A 17 -17.05 23.44 -63.18
C LEU A 17 -15.87 22.58 -62.70
N LEU A 18 -14.65 23.10 -62.85
CA LEU A 18 -13.49 22.60 -62.11
C LEU A 18 -13.74 22.94 -60.64
N VAL A 19 -14.38 22.01 -59.93
CA VAL A 19 -14.22 21.93 -58.48
C VAL A 19 -12.74 21.66 -58.27
N SER A 20 -11.97 22.72 -58.03
CA SER A 20 -10.63 22.60 -57.46
C SER A 20 -10.82 21.94 -56.10
N VAL A 21 -10.74 20.61 -56.09
CA VAL A 21 -10.50 19.84 -54.88
C VAL A 21 -9.15 20.34 -54.41
N VAL A 22 -9.15 21.27 -53.47
CA VAL A 22 -7.95 21.58 -52.71
C VAL A 22 -7.52 20.22 -52.17
N PRO A 23 -6.37 19.66 -52.56
CA PRO A 23 -5.93 18.45 -51.90
C PRO A 23 -5.83 18.85 -50.44
N ALA A 24 -6.64 18.22 -49.59
CA ALA A 24 -6.44 18.30 -48.16
C ALA A 24 -4.96 17.99 -47.97
N SER A 25 -4.20 18.99 -47.53
CA SER A 25 -2.80 18.82 -47.19
C SER A 25 -2.79 17.68 -46.19
N ALA A 26 -2.42 16.49 -46.66
CA ALA A 26 -2.16 15.38 -45.77
C ALA A 26 -1.15 15.93 -44.77
N ALA A 27 -1.55 16.01 -43.50
CA ALA A 27 -0.62 16.26 -42.43
C ALA A 27 0.57 15.32 -42.67
N PRO A 28 1.82 15.78 -42.54
CA PRO A 28 2.95 14.88 -42.69
C PRO A 28 2.70 13.70 -41.75
N SER A 29 2.55 12.50 -42.31
CA SER A 29 2.57 11.29 -41.51
C SER A 29 3.90 11.33 -40.78
N GLU A 30 3.88 11.60 -39.48
CA GLU A 30 5.10 11.66 -38.68
C GLU A 30 5.79 10.30 -38.76
N SER A 31 6.69 10.14 -39.72
CA SER A 31 7.55 8.98 -39.81
C SER A 31 8.45 9.04 -38.59
N CYS A 32 8.25 8.13 -37.64
CA CYS A 32 9.10 8.02 -36.47
C CYS A 32 10.57 8.00 -36.92
N PRO A 33 11.40 8.97 -36.48
CA PRO A 33 12.80 9.05 -36.90
C PRO A 33 13.53 7.74 -36.57
N VAL A 34 14.35 7.24 -37.50
CA VAL A 34 15.14 6.02 -37.28
C VAL A 34 16.57 6.41 -36.93
N HIS A 35 17.05 5.97 -35.77
CA HIS A 35 18.42 6.16 -35.32
C HIS A 35 19.27 4.89 -35.58
N VAL A 36 20.51 5.05 -36.03
CA VAL A 36 21.44 3.94 -36.24
C VAL A 36 22.51 3.98 -35.15
N VAL A 37 22.58 2.94 -34.32
CA VAL A 37 23.47 2.86 -33.16
C VAL A 37 24.93 2.98 -33.59
N GLN A 38 25.65 3.95 -33.04
CA GLN A 38 27.08 4.17 -33.27
C GLN A 38 27.95 3.49 -32.19
N ARG A 39 29.25 3.37 -32.47
CA ARG A 39 30.22 2.81 -31.52
C ARG A 39 30.25 3.65 -30.24
N GLY A 40 29.99 2.99 -29.10
CA GLY A 40 30.01 3.62 -27.78
C GLY A 40 28.67 4.23 -27.35
N GLU A 41 27.62 4.13 -28.17
CA GLU A 41 26.28 4.52 -27.78
C GLU A 41 25.58 3.42 -26.97
N THR A 42 24.78 3.85 -26.00
CA THR A 42 23.88 2.99 -25.23
C THR A 42 22.45 3.42 -25.54
N LEU A 43 21.47 2.54 -25.28
CA LEU A 43 20.07 2.91 -25.51
C LEU A 43 19.69 4.13 -24.67
N TYR A 44 20.32 4.28 -23.49
CA TYR A 44 20.21 5.45 -22.61
C TYR A 44 20.76 6.74 -23.25
N SER A 45 21.97 6.71 -23.83
CA SER A 45 22.55 7.92 -24.44
C SER A 45 21.81 8.36 -25.71
N ILE A 46 21.25 7.40 -26.45
CA ILE A 46 20.39 7.64 -27.61
C ILE A 46 19.06 8.26 -27.16
N ALA A 47 18.39 7.68 -26.17
CA ALA A 47 17.16 8.19 -25.60
C ALA A 47 17.30 9.65 -25.14
N ARG A 48 18.38 9.95 -24.41
CA ARG A 48 18.71 11.30 -23.94
C ARG A 48 18.90 12.28 -25.10
N ARG A 49 19.51 11.86 -26.21
CA ARG A 49 19.70 12.70 -27.41
C ARG A 49 18.37 13.09 -28.04
N TYR A 50 17.42 12.17 -28.09
CA TYR A 50 16.14 12.39 -28.76
C TYR A 50 15.05 12.92 -27.82
N GLY A 51 15.35 13.14 -26.53
CA GLY A 51 14.38 13.64 -25.56
C GLY A 51 13.23 12.65 -25.30
N VAL A 52 13.46 11.36 -25.55
CA VAL A 52 12.49 10.27 -25.34
C VAL A 52 13.03 9.31 -24.28
N ASP A 53 12.15 8.50 -23.70
CA ASP A 53 12.55 7.51 -22.71
C ASP A 53 13.20 6.27 -23.37
N MET A 54 14.23 5.71 -22.70
CA MET A 54 14.98 4.56 -23.20
C MET A 54 14.09 3.33 -23.40
N TRP A 55 13.12 3.11 -22.52
CA TRP A 55 12.18 1.99 -22.60
C TRP A 55 11.13 2.21 -23.67
N THR A 56 10.79 3.46 -23.99
CA THR A 56 9.94 3.79 -25.15
C THR A 56 10.61 3.37 -26.46
N ILE A 57 11.92 3.61 -26.59
CA ILE A 57 12.70 3.10 -27.72
C ILE A 57 12.79 1.57 -27.66
N ALA A 58 13.05 0.98 -26.49
CA ALA A 58 13.15 -0.48 -26.35
C ALA A 58 11.86 -1.19 -26.81
N ARG A 59 10.69 -0.71 -26.37
CA ARG A 59 9.38 -1.26 -26.72
C ARG A 59 9.07 -1.11 -28.20
N ALA A 60 9.31 0.07 -28.77
CA ALA A 60 9.07 0.33 -30.19
C ALA A 60 9.95 -0.54 -31.13
N ASN A 61 11.02 -1.12 -30.59
CA ASN A 61 11.98 -1.95 -31.32
C ASN A 61 12.03 -3.41 -30.84
N GLY A 62 11.11 -3.84 -29.97
CA GLY A 62 11.04 -5.23 -29.47
C GLY A 62 12.28 -5.67 -28.67
N ILE A 63 12.97 -4.74 -28.00
CA ILE A 63 14.20 -5.01 -27.25
C ILE A 63 13.85 -5.38 -25.81
N THR A 64 14.03 -6.66 -25.45
CA THR A 64 13.77 -7.18 -24.10
C THR A 64 14.84 -6.76 -23.08
N ASN A 65 16.09 -6.58 -23.51
CA ASN A 65 17.19 -6.13 -22.66
C ASN A 65 17.83 -4.85 -23.23
N PRO A 66 17.56 -3.66 -22.64
CA PRO A 66 18.08 -2.37 -23.11
C PRO A 66 19.61 -2.25 -23.13
N ASN A 67 20.31 -3.07 -22.34
CA ASN A 67 21.77 -3.10 -22.31
C ASN A 67 22.37 -3.92 -23.46
N ARG A 68 21.53 -4.55 -24.29
CA ARG A 68 21.94 -5.35 -25.45
C ARG A 68 21.49 -4.70 -26.75
N ILE A 69 22.22 -3.65 -27.13
CA ILE A 69 22.13 -3.06 -28.48
C ILE A 69 23.46 -3.19 -29.20
N TYR A 70 23.40 -3.27 -30.54
CA TYR A 70 24.57 -3.51 -31.38
C TYR A 70 24.86 -2.32 -32.29
N VAL A 71 26.15 -2.04 -32.54
CA VAL A 71 26.54 -1.03 -33.52
C VAL A 71 25.95 -1.37 -34.89
N GLY A 72 25.33 -0.39 -35.54
CA GLY A 72 24.61 -0.55 -36.80
C GLY A 72 23.14 -0.97 -36.64
N GLN A 73 22.67 -1.27 -35.42
CA GLN A 73 21.26 -1.56 -35.17
C GLN A 73 20.40 -0.33 -35.46
N ARG A 74 19.30 -0.52 -36.19
CA ARG A 74 18.34 0.53 -36.52
C ARG A 74 17.25 0.55 -35.45
N LEU A 75 17.06 1.70 -34.81
CA LEU A 75 16.07 1.92 -33.77
C LEU A 75 15.04 2.94 -34.25
N THR A 76 13.79 2.53 -34.33
CA THR A 76 12.64 3.43 -34.47
C THR A 76 12.55 4.27 -33.21
N ILE A 77 12.61 5.59 -33.35
CA ILE A 77 12.51 6.55 -32.25
C ILE A 77 11.08 7.12 -32.28
N PRO A 78 10.19 6.73 -31.35
CA PRO A 78 8.84 7.26 -31.32
C PRO A 78 8.83 8.77 -31.04
N THR A 79 8.17 9.57 -31.89
CA THR A 79 7.87 10.97 -31.61
C THR A 79 6.48 11.07 -31.00
N GLY A 80 6.43 11.47 -29.73
CA GLY A 80 5.20 11.51 -28.95
C GLY A 80 5.53 11.22 -27.48
N GLN A 81 5.49 12.26 -26.65
CA GLN A 81 5.59 12.08 -25.20
C GLN A 81 4.41 11.20 -24.76
N PRO A 82 4.64 10.18 -23.90
CA PRO A 82 3.55 9.41 -23.34
C PRO A 82 2.53 10.34 -22.65
N VAL A 83 1.24 10.15 -22.91
CA VAL A 83 0.19 10.97 -22.30
C VAL A 83 0.06 10.57 -20.82
N GLY A 84 0.56 11.42 -19.92
CA GLY A 84 0.55 11.20 -18.47
C GLY A 84 1.61 12.04 -17.73
N THR A 85 1.46 12.21 -16.42
CA THR A 85 2.46 12.90 -15.60
C THR A 85 3.70 12.01 -15.45
N VAL A 86 4.91 12.55 -15.66
CA VAL A 86 6.14 11.78 -15.46
C VAL A 86 6.61 11.91 -14.01
N HIS A 87 6.67 10.78 -13.32
CA HIS A 87 7.19 10.66 -11.97
C HIS A 87 8.60 10.05 -12.00
N VAL A 88 9.57 10.70 -11.35
CA VAL A 88 10.92 10.16 -11.18
C VAL A 88 10.98 9.47 -9.84
N VAL A 89 11.18 8.16 -9.85
CA VAL A 89 11.27 7.32 -8.64
C VAL A 89 12.38 7.88 -7.73
N GLN A 90 11.99 8.34 -6.56
CA GLN A 90 12.88 8.82 -5.52
C GLN A 90 13.41 7.64 -4.68
N PRO A 91 14.50 7.84 -3.94
CA PRO A 91 14.96 6.87 -2.95
C PRO A 91 13.83 6.43 -2.01
N GLY A 92 13.59 5.13 -1.90
CA GLY A 92 12.58 4.55 -1.01
C GLY A 92 11.14 4.52 -1.54
N GLU A 93 10.88 4.96 -2.77
CA GLU A 93 9.56 4.80 -3.40
C GLU A 93 9.38 3.39 -3.99
N THR A 94 8.17 2.82 -3.83
CA THR A 94 7.74 1.58 -4.49
C THR A 94 6.66 1.89 -5.53
N LEU A 95 6.46 1.02 -6.51
CA LEU A 95 5.45 1.24 -7.56
C LEU A 95 4.05 1.44 -6.95
N LEU A 96 3.76 0.71 -5.88
CA LEU A 96 2.54 0.83 -5.08
C LEU A 96 2.42 2.18 -4.36
N ARG A 97 3.49 2.69 -3.72
CA ARG A 97 3.46 4.02 -3.06
C ARG A 97 3.29 5.15 -4.07
N ILE A 98 3.88 5.00 -5.26
CA ILE A 98 3.72 5.95 -6.35
C ILE A 98 2.27 5.91 -6.86
N ALA A 99 1.69 4.72 -7.09
CA ALA A 99 0.29 4.56 -7.45
C ALA A 99 -0.67 5.26 -6.49
N LEU A 100 -0.51 4.99 -5.18
CA LEU A 100 -1.28 5.62 -4.11
C LEU A 100 -1.12 7.15 -4.08
N ARG A 101 0.10 7.67 -4.28
CA ARG A 101 0.39 9.11 -4.29
C ARG A 101 -0.36 9.86 -5.39
N TYR A 102 -0.54 9.22 -6.54
CA TYR A 102 -1.18 9.81 -7.71
C TYR A 102 -2.67 9.41 -7.84
N GLY A 103 -3.19 8.61 -6.91
CA GLY A 103 -4.58 8.16 -6.92
C GLY A 103 -4.92 7.28 -8.13
N VAL A 104 -3.96 6.51 -8.63
CA VAL A 104 -4.14 5.59 -9.77
C VAL A 104 -3.83 4.16 -9.35
N ASP A 105 -4.42 3.20 -10.05
CA ASP A 105 -4.13 1.78 -9.81
C ASP A 105 -2.68 1.42 -10.21
N VAL A 106 -2.06 0.51 -9.43
CA VAL A 106 -0.66 0.11 -9.62
C VAL A 106 -0.46 -0.61 -10.96
N TRP A 107 -1.45 -1.38 -11.42
CA TRP A 107 -1.39 -2.04 -12.72
C TRP A 107 -1.56 -1.07 -13.88
N THR A 108 -2.23 0.07 -13.68
CA THR A 108 -2.33 1.16 -14.65
C THR A 108 -0.97 1.78 -14.93
N ILE A 109 -0.17 2.04 -13.87
CA ILE A 109 1.23 2.47 -14.03
C ILE A 109 2.06 1.33 -14.63
N ALA A 110 1.92 0.09 -14.15
CA ALA A 110 2.71 -1.04 -14.61
C ALA A 110 2.54 -1.29 -16.12
N ARG A 111 1.30 -1.32 -16.61
CA ARG A 111 0.97 -1.50 -18.04
C ARG A 111 1.48 -0.35 -18.90
N ALA A 112 1.34 0.89 -18.45
CA ALA A 112 1.83 2.06 -19.17
C ALA A 112 3.36 2.08 -19.31
N ASN A 113 4.07 1.49 -18.33
CA ASN A 113 5.53 1.46 -18.26
C ASN A 113 6.14 0.11 -18.62
N GLY A 114 5.35 -0.87 -19.06
CA GLY A 114 5.83 -2.20 -19.43
C GLY A 114 6.44 -3.00 -18.28
N ILE A 115 6.04 -2.71 -17.04
CA ILE A 115 6.49 -3.39 -15.84
C ILE A 115 5.60 -4.63 -15.65
N THR A 116 6.20 -5.81 -15.74
CA THR A 116 5.51 -7.09 -15.53
C THR A 116 5.62 -7.59 -14.09
N ASN A 117 6.62 -7.12 -13.34
CA ASN A 117 6.80 -7.40 -11.93
C ASN A 117 6.81 -6.09 -11.13
N LEU A 118 5.79 -5.90 -10.31
CA LEU A 118 5.50 -4.65 -9.59
C LEU A 118 6.58 -4.29 -8.55
N ASN A 119 7.45 -5.22 -8.18
CA ASN A 119 8.53 -5.02 -7.23
C ASN A 119 9.82 -4.49 -7.86
N TYR A 120 9.92 -4.45 -9.20
CA TYR A 120 11.13 -3.99 -9.90
C TYR A 120 10.94 -2.57 -10.45
N ILE A 121 11.14 -1.59 -9.57
CA ILE A 121 11.43 -0.22 -9.96
C ILE A 121 12.76 0.26 -9.35
N TYR A 122 13.43 1.19 -10.02
CA TYR A 122 14.75 1.69 -9.64
C TYR A 122 14.71 3.18 -9.35
N VAL A 123 15.51 3.64 -8.39
CA VAL A 123 15.69 5.08 -8.15
C VAL A 123 16.19 5.77 -9.42
N GLY A 124 15.58 6.91 -9.75
CA GLY A 124 15.81 7.64 -10.98
C GLY A 124 15.06 7.09 -12.20
N GLN A 125 14.37 5.94 -12.08
CA GLN A 125 13.46 5.46 -13.11
C GLN A 125 12.33 6.46 -13.32
N ARG A 126 12.00 6.73 -14.58
CA ARG A 126 10.90 7.61 -14.95
C ARG A 126 9.68 6.76 -15.23
N LEU A 127 8.62 6.96 -14.46
CA LEU A 127 7.33 6.30 -14.63
C LEU A 127 6.34 7.28 -15.25
N ILE A 128 5.65 6.82 -16.28
CA ILE A 128 4.48 7.47 -16.85
C ILE A 128 3.31 7.15 -15.95
N ILE A 129 2.63 8.17 -15.45
CA ILE A 129 1.43 8.03 -14.63
C ILE A 129 0.22 8.47 -15.48
N PRO A 130 -0.54 7.53 -16.09
CA PRO A 130 -1.68 7.86 -16.94
C PRO A 130 -2.83 8.44 -16.13
N GLY A 131 -3.48 9.49 -16.63
CA GLY A 131 -4.73 10.02 -16.06
C GLY A 131 -4.60 10.74 -14.71
N ALA A 132 -3.42 10.81 -14.10
CA ALA A 132 -3.22 11.49 -12.83
C ALA A 132 -3.00 12.99 -12.99
N ALA A 133 -3.80 13.79 -12.28
CA ALA A 133 -3.47 15.18 -12.02
C ALA A 133 -2.17 15.27 -11.20
N PRO A 134 -1.26 16.22 -11.47
CA PRO A 134 -0.04 16.39 -10.66
C PRO A 134 -0.41 16.61 -9.18
N PRO A 135 0.20 15.89 -8.22
CA PRO A 135 -0.05 16.14 -6.81
C PRO A 135 0.42 17.55 -6.44
N ALA A 136 -0.29 18.18 -5.51
CA ALA A 136 0.04 19.51 -5.00
C ALA A 136 1.50 19.57 -4.47
N PRO A 137 2.20 20.71 -4.59
CA PRO A 137 3.56 20.86 -4.11
C PRO A 137 3.65 20.53 -2.61
N PRO A 138 4.78 19.96 -2.13
CA PRO A 138 4.90 19.50 -0.75
C PRO A 138 4.67 20.65 0.24
N PRO A 139 3.95 20.42 1.36
CA PRO A 139 3.74 21.46 2.37
C PRO A 139 5.09 21.85 3.01
N GLN A 140 5.34 23.15 3.14
CA GLN A 140 6.43 23.71 3.97
C GLN A 140 6.17 23.37 5.46
N PRO A 141 7.20 23.27 6.34
CA PRO A 141 7.01 22.84 7.72
C PRO A 141 6.13 23.83 8.49
N GLY A 142 4.92 23.40 8.80
CA GLY A 142 4.01 23.99 9.78
C GLY A 142 3.85 23.05 10.97
N PRO A 143 3.31 23.52 12.11
CA PRO A 143 3.36 22.83 13.38
C PRO A 143 2.78 21.42 13.29
N SER A 144 3.53 20.45 13.82
CA SER A 144 3.23 19.02 13.77
C SER A 144 1.81 18.72 14.24
N PRO A 145 1.02 17.91 13.51
CA PRO A 145 -0.17 17.27 14.07
C PRO A 145 0.23 16.46 15.31
N PRO A 146 -0.62 16.33 16.34
CA PRO A 146 -0.34 15.46 17.47
C PRO A 146 -0.22 14.01 16.95
N ALA A 147 0.97 13.43 17.03
CA ALA A 147 1.22 12.09 16.54
C ALA A 147 0.61 11.06 17.51
N PRO A 148 -0.04 9.98 17.01
CA PRO A 148 -0.47 8.85 17.83
C PRO A 148 0.72 8.01 18.35
N TYR A 149 1.94 8.32 17.91
CA TYR A 149 3.18 7.66 18.33
C TYR A 149 3.97 8.58 19.27
N PRO A 150 4.33 8.10 20.47
CA PRO A 150 5.06 8.90 21.45
C PRO A 150 6.53 9.08 21.05
N GLY A 151 7.16 10.13 21.58
CA GLY A 151 8.57 10.49 21.45
C GLY A 151 8.91 11.73 22.27
N PRO A 152 10.16 12.21 22.26
CA PRO A 152 11.28 11.74 21.44
C PRO A 152 11.98 10.49 22.00
N TRP A 153 12.78 9.83 21.16
CA TRP A 153 13.59 8.65 21.47
C TRP A 153 15.06 8.88 21.14
N SER A 154 15.96 8.33 21.96
CA SER A 154 17.38 8.16 21.60
C SER A 154 17.57 6.80 20.94
N GLY A 155 17.85 6.78 19.63
CA GLY A 155 18.06 5.57 18.84
C GLY A 155 19.53 5.24 18.61
N GLU A 156 19.92 4.00 18.91
CA GLU A 156 21.22 3.39 18.61
C GLU A 156 21.04 2.35 17.50
N TYR A 157 21.76 2.49 16.39
CA TYR A 157 21.61 1.65 15.21
C TYR A 157 22.84 0.77 15.00
N PHE A 158 22.66 -0.52 14.81
CA PHE A 158 23.72 -1.54 14.74
C PHE A 158 23.69 -2.26 13.40
N ASP A 159 24.85 -2.59 12.86
CA ASP A 159 25.05 -3.33 11.60
C ASP A 159 25.01 -4.86 11.77
N ASN A 160 24.40 -5.32 12.86
CA ASN A 160 24.21 -6.73 13.20
C ASN A 160 22.84 -6.91 13.87
N VAL A 161 22.32 -8.14 13.92
CA VAL A 161 21.01 -8.46 14.54
C VAL A 161 21.07 -8.65 16.05
N THR A 162 22.26 -8.57 16.66
CA THR A 162 22.46 -8.95 18.08
C THR A 162 22.59 -7.75 19.02
N LEU A 163 22.54 -6.52 18.51
CA LEU A 163 22.73 -5.28 19.28
C LEU A 163 24.07 -5.25 20.03
N THR A 164 25.11 -5.84 19.43
CA THR A 164 26.44 -5.98 20.03
C THR A 164 27.45 -5.03 19.39
N GLY A 165 28.47 -4.64 20.15
CA GLY A 165 29.50 -3.71 19.69
C GLY A 165 29.06 -2.25 19.82
N SER A 166 29.84 -1.35 19.23
CA SER A 166 29.47 0.07 19.13
C SER A 166 28.37 0.25 18.10
N ALA A 167 27.41 1.14 18.38
CA ALA A 167 26.42 1.54 17.39
C ALA A 167 27.12 2.12 16.15
N TYR A 168 26.65 1.74 14.96
CA TYR A 168 27.08 2.31 13.68
C TYR A 168 26.76 3.80 13.62
N THR A 169 25.57 4.18 14.10
CA THR A 169 25.15 5.58 14.24
C THR A 169 24.14 5.71 15.37
N THR A 170 24.02 6.92 15.91
CA THR A 170 22.99 7.30 16.87
C THR A 170 22.22 8.51 16.35
N ARG A 171 20.93 8.58 16.61
CA ARG A 171 20.10 9.76 16.30
C ARG A 171 18.90 9.86 17.24
N GLU A 172 18.32 11.05 17.31
CA GLU A 172 17.02 11.26 17.93
C GLU A 172 15.89 10.95 16.95
N ASP A 173 14.90 10.21 17.40
CA ASP A 173 13.72 9.85 16.62
C ASP A 173 12.46 10.37 17.32
N GLU A 174 11.66 11.20 16.65
CA GLU A 174 10.42 11.77 17.20
C GLU A 174 9.31 10.72 17.43
N SER A 175 9.44 9.55 16.81
CA SER A 175 8.55 8.41 17.00
C SER A 175 9.18 7.13 16.47
N ILE A 176 8.76 5.98 17.01
CA ILE A 176 9.05 4.67 16.42
C ILE A 176 7.90 4.32 15.48
N ASN A 177 7.99 4.84 14.25
CA ASN A 177 7.02 4.66 13.18
C ASN A 177 7.77 4.52 11.84
N PHE A 178 8.49 3.42 11.70
CA PHE A 178 9.41 3.19 10.60
C PHE A 178 8.91 2.09 9.67
N ASN A 179 8.93 2.43 8.38
CA ASN A 179 8.76 1.48 7.29
C ASN A 179 9.94 1.67 6.34
N TRP A 180 11.00 0.92 6.57
CA TRP A 180 12.20 0.96 5.75
C TRP A 180 12.06 0.10 4.49
N GLY A 181 11.07 -0.80 4.44
CA GLY A 181 10.92 -1.71 3.30
C GLY A 181 12.16 -2.58 3.19
N TYR A 182 12.71 -2.74 1.98
CA TYR A 182 13.98 -3.42 1.76
C TYR A 182 15.23 -2.53 1.98
N GLY A 183 15.05 -1.33 2.53
CA GLY A 183 16.10 -0.34 2.69
C GLY A 183 16.74 -0.35 4.08
N PRO A 184 17.97 0.18 4.23
CA PRO A 184 18.60 0.32 5.53
C PRO A 184 18.02 1.52 6.30
N PRO A 185 18.14 1.54 7.64
CA PRO A 185 17.59 2.61 8.47
C PRO A 185 18.42 3.91 8.45
N ALA A 186 19.66 3.83 7.98
CA ALA A 186 20.57 4.95 7.75
C ALA A 186 21.50 4.67 6.56
N GLY A 187 22.04 5.72 5.94
CA GLY A 187 22.98 5.59 4.84
C GLY A 187 24.25 4.84 5.27
N GLY A 188 24.68 3.86 4.45
CA GLY A 188 25.87 3.06 4.73
C GLY A 188 25.66 1.86 5.65
N MET A 189 24.48 1.73 6.28
CA MET A 189 24.07 0.52 6.99
C MET A 189 23.65 -0.59 6.04
N PRO A 190 23.72 -1.87 6.47
CA PRO A 190 23.26 -2.98 5.65
C PRO A 190 21.73 -2.95 5.52
N THR A 191 21.22 -3.37 4.35
CA THR A 191 19.78 -3.44 4.04
C THR A 191 19.06 -4.56 4.79
N ASN A 192 19.82 -5.54 5.26
CA ASN A 192 19.37 -6.71 5.99
C ASN A 192 20.31 -6.89 7.19
N SER A 193 19.89 -7.67 8.18
CA SER A 193 20.76 -8.07 9.29
C SER A 193 21.27 -6.90 10.12
N PHE A 194 20.40 -5.95 10.43
CA PHE A 194 20.67 -4.81 11.31
C PHE A 194 19.76 -4.85 12.54
N SER A 195 20.06 -4.03 13.55
CA SER A 195 19.21 -3.88 14.73
C SER A 195 19.22 -2.45 15.23
N VAL A 196 18.21 -2.10 16.03
CA VAL A 196 18.06 -0.76 16.60
C VAL A 196 17.61 -0.88 18.04
N ARG A 197 18.16 -0.05 18.92
CA ARG A 197 17.70 0.14 20.30
C ARG A 197 17.27 1.58 20.48
N TRP A 198 16.00 1.80 20.79
CA TRP A 198 15.48 3.09 21.22
C TRP A 198 15.29 3.11 22.72
N THR A 199 15.64 4.22 23.36
CA THR A 199 15.37 4.50 24.77
C THR A 199 14.74 5.88 24.91
N GLY A 200 13.68 5.99 25.72
CA GLY A 200 13.03 7.25 26.05
C GLY A 200 12.49 7.24 27.48
N THR A 201 12.32 8.43 28.04
CA THR A 201 11.69 8.62 29.36
C THR A 201 10.40 9.40 29.17
N PHE A 202 9.29 8.84 29.64
CA PHE A 202 7.95 9.42 29.43
C PHE A 202 7.23 9.52 30.76
N ASN A 203 6.51 10.62 30.94
CA ASN A 203 5.65 10.80 32.09
C ASN A 203 4.30 10.11 31.85
N PHE A 204 3.92 9.19 32.73
CA PHE A 204 2.64 8.50 32.70
C PHE A 204 1.76 8.98 33.87
N ALA A 205 0.46 9.08 33.62
CA ALA A 205 -0.52 9.08 34.71
C ALA A 205 -0.66 7.66 35.27
N GLU A 206 -1.01 7.52 36.55
CA GLU A 206 -1.31 6.22 37.14
C GLU A 206 -2.40 5.49 36.32
N GLY A 207 -2.19 4.20 36.06
CA GLY A 207 -3.17 3.38 35.37
C GLY A 207 -2.56 2.21 34.60
N THR A 208 -3.42 1.44 33.95
CA THR A 208 -2.99 0.33 33.08
C THR A 208 -2.90 0.79 31.64
N TYR A 209 -1.75 0.57 31.02
CA TYR A 209 -1.47 0.90 29.62
C TYR A 209 -1.26 -0.38 28.82
N ARG A 210 -1.81 -0.42 27.61
CA ARG A 210 -1.49 -1.42 26.60
C ARG A 210 -0.42 -0.87 25.68
N PHE A 211 0.71 -1.54 25.62
CA PHE A 211 1.80 -1.28 24.69
C PHE A 211 1.60 -2.14 23.44
N TYR A 212 1.92 -1.58 22.28
CA TYR A 212 1.75 -2.19 20.97
C TYR A 212 3.06 -2.10 20.20
N ALA A 213 3.54 -3.20 19.63
CA ALA A 213 4.70 -3.23 18.75
C ALA A 213 4.36 -4.03 17.48
N LYS A 214 4.28 -3.36 16.32
CA LYS A 214 4.08 -4.02 15.03
C LYS A 214 5.40 -4.08 14.27
N VAL A 215 5.98 -5.27 14.07
CA VAL A 215 7.37 -5.42 13.61
C VAL A 215 7.56 -6.53 12.58
N ASP A 216 8.57 -6.36 11.74
CA ASP A 216 9.13 -7.30 10.77
C ASP A 216 10.65 -7.04 10.77
N ASP A 217 11.52 -7.80 11.43
CA ASP A 217 11.34 -9.14 12.02
C ASP A 217 11.01 -9.14 13.53
N GLY A 218 12.00 -8.85 14.39
CA GLY A 218 11.94 -9.17 15.82
C GLY A 218 11.91 -7.95 16.73
N VAL A 219 11.24 -8.05 17.89
CA VAL A 219 11.16 -6.94 18.86
C VAL A 219 11.21 -7.39 20.31
N ARG A 220 11.80 -6.56 21.18
CA ARG A 220 11.65 -6.63 22.64
C ARG A 220 11.31 -5.26 23.18
N VAL A 221 10.41 -5.21 24.15
CA VAL A 221 10.01 -3.94 24.79
C VAL A 221 10.19 -4.08 26.29
N TYR A 222 10.78 -3.05 26.89
CA TYR A 222 11.04 -2.95 28.32
C TYR A 222 10.42 -1.68 28.87
N VAL A 223 9.84 -1.77 30.07
CA VAL A 223 9.38 -0.62 30.85
C VAL A 223 10.03 -0.72 32.24
N ASP A 224 10.77 0.33 32.63
CA ASP A 224 11.62 0.38 33.83
C ASP A 224 12.58 -0.81 33.96
N GLY A 225 13.12 -1.26 32.82
CA GLY A 225 14.03 -2.41 32.74
C GLY A 225 13.35 -3.77 32.76
N GLU A 226 12.03 -3.85 33.00
CA GLU A 226 11.28 -5.10 32.93
C GLU A 226 10.78 -5.36 31.51
N ARG A 227 11.08 -6.54 30.95
CA ARG A 227 10.65 -6.91 29.60
C ARG A 227 9.17 -7.29 29.57
N ILE A 228 8.36 -6.48 28.90
CA ILE A 228 6.92 -6.70 28.75
C ILE A 228 6.52 -7.36 27.42
N ILE A 229 7.34 -7.22 26.36
CA ILE A 229 7.16 -7.90 25.08
C ILE A 229 8.46 -8.63 24.71
N ASN A 230 8.35 -9.89 24.26
CA ASN A 230 9.48 -10.69 23.80
C ASN A 230 9.16 -11.46 22.51
N GLY A 231 9.32 -10.78 21.38
CA GLY A 231 9.18 -11.30 20.03
C GLY A 231 10.52 -11.36 19.28
N TRP A 232 11.61 -11.81 19.93
CA TRP A 232 12.95 -11.80 19.34
C TRP A 232 13.20 -13.01 18.43
N ARG A 233 12.47 -13.07 17.31
CA ARG A 233 12.55 -14.16 16.33
C ARG A 233 12.36 -13.62 14.91
N ASP A 234 12.72 -14.39 13.91
CA ASP A 234 12.48 -14.01 12.51
C ASP A 234 10.98 -14.10 12.19
N GLY A 235 10.54 -13.43 11.13
CA GLY A 235 9.21 -13.58 10.59
C GLY A 235 8.61 -12.26 10.14
N GLY A 236 7.57 -12.34 9.32
CA GLY A 236 6.91 -11.19 8.72
C GLY A 236 6.22 -10.25 9.72
N LEU A 237 5.65 -9.18 9.18
CA LEU A 237 4.99 -8.12 9.95
C LEU A 237 3.89 -8.66 10.87
N ARG A 238 4.11 -8.50 12.17
CA ARG A 238 3.19 -9.00 13.21
C ARG A 238 3.05 -8.01 14.35
N LEU A 239 1.91 -8.06 15.03
CA LEU A 239 1.60 -7.21 16.16
C LEU A 239 1.80 -7.95 17.50
N TYR A 240 2.59 -7.36 18.38
CA TYR A 240 2.68 -7.74 19.78
C TYR A 240 1.97 -6.72 20.67
N THR A 241 1.34 -7.20 21.73
CA THR A 241 0.76 -6.34 22.76
C THR A 241 1.10 -6.83 24.17
N ALA A 242 1.26 -5.90 25.11
CA ALA A 242 1.36 -6.21 26.52
C ALA A 242 0.73 -5.12 27.38
N ASP A 243 0.06 -5.53 28.46
CA ASP A 243 -0.51 -4.60 29.43
C ASP A 243 0.45 -4.42 30.61
N ARG A 244 0.62 -3.16 31.05
CA ARG A 244 1.42 -2.82 32.22
C ARG A 244 0.72 -1.75 33.04
N THR A 245 0.56 -2.02 34.33
CA THR A 245 0.14 -1.00 35.29
C THR A 245 1.34 -0.16 35.69
N LEU A 246 1.19 1.15 35.57
CA LEU A 246 2.22 2.14 35.87
C LEU A 246 1.72 3.07 36.99
N ALA A 247 2.64 3.45 37.86
CA ALA A 247 2.40 4.54 38.79
C ALA A 247 2.38 5.87 38.03
N ALA A 248 1.91 6.94 38.69
CA ALA A 248 2.12 8.27 38.12
C ALA A 248 3.61 8.65 38.23
N GLY A 249 4.19 9.19 37.16
CA GLY A 249 5.57 9.65 37.14
C GLY A 249 6.32 9.28 35.87
N ASP A 250 7.63 9.49 35.91
CA ASP A 250 8.51 9.20 34.78
C ASP A 250 8.88 7.72 34.75
N HIS A 251 8.66 7.10 33.59
CA HIS A 251 9.01 5.72 33.32
C HIS A 251 9.96 5.64 32.13
N THR A 252 10.93 4.73 32.21
CA THR A 252 11.84 4.48 31.08
C THR A 252 11.23 3.42 30.19
N VAL A 253 11.12 3.71 28.89
CA VAL A 253 10.70 2.74 27.89
C VAL A 253 11.87 2.49 26.95
N GLN A 254 12.17 1.21 26.71
CA GLN A 254 13.19 0.78 25.76
C GLN A 254 12.57 -0.19 24.76
N VAL A 255 12.85 0.04 23.47
CA VAL A 255 12.42 -0.82 22.37
C VAL A 255 13.65 -1.31 21.65
N GLU A 256 13.81 -2.61 21.55
CA GLU A 256 14.84 -3.26 20.75
C GLU A 256 14.19 -3.92 19.55
N TYR A 257 14.77 -3.75 18.37
CA TYR A 257 14.28 -4.29 17.11
C TYR A 257 15.43 -4.89 16.31
N TYR A 258 15.15 -5.91 15.51
CA TYR A 258 16.06 -6.34 14.45
C TYR A 258 15.32 -6.70 13.16
N ASP A 259 16.04 -6.54 12.06
CA ASP A 259 15.72 -7.07 10.74
C ASP A 259 16.82 -8.07 10.35
N ARG A 260 16.45 -9.27 9.91
CA ARG A 260 17.39 -10.28 9.41
C ARG A 260 17.44 -10.29 7.90
N ILE A 261 16.28 -10.34 7.25
CA ILE A 261 16.16 -10.36 5.79
C ILE A 261 14.88 -9.65 5.34
N GLN A 262 14.90 -9.18 4.09
CA GLN A 262 13.75 -8.67 3.39
C GLN A 262 13.24 -7.32 3.93
N VAL A 263 12.05 -7.30 4.53
CA VAL A 263 11.28 -6.07 4.73
C VAL A 263 11.39 -5.63 6.18
N ALA A 264 12.06 -4.52 6.41
CA ALA A 264 12.21 -3.93 7.72
C ALA A 264 11.08 -2.95 8.04
N ARG A 265 10.27 -3.28 9.06
CA ARG A 265 9.19 -2.42 9.58
C ARG A 265 9.13 -2.48 11.09
N VAL A 266 8.91 -1.34 11.73
CA VAL A 266 8.69 -1.27 13.18
C VAL A 266 7.85 -0.05 13.56
N TYR A 267 6.76 -0.33 14.26
CA TYR A 267 5.81 0.65 14.78
C TYR A 267 5.62 0.37 16.27
N PHE A 268 5.71 1.40 17.12
CA PHE A 268 5.52 1.22 18.55
C PHE A 268 4.74 2.37 19.20
N TRP A 269 3.66 2.03 19.90
CA TRP A 269 2.80 3.00 20.59
C TRP A 269 2.17 2.38 21.85
N TRP A 270 1.47 3.19 22.63
CA TRP A 270 0.66 2.70 23.77
C TRP A 270 -0.64 3.46 23.92
N LYS A 271 -1.57 2.87 24.66
CA LYS A 271 -2.87 3.46 25.02
C LYS A 271 -3.19 3.17 26.48
N GLN A 272 -3.69 4.17 27.21
CA GLN A 272 -4.24 3.96 28.54
C GLN A 272 -5.57 3.19 28.42
N MET A 273 -5.68 2.06 29.13
CA MET A 273 -6.84 1.16 29.08
C MET A 273 -7.78 1.39 30.26
N ALA A 274 -7.23 1.68 31.44
CA ALA A 274 -8.00 1.99 32.65
C ALA A 274 -7.23 3.02 33.49
N GLY A 275 -7.92 4.07 33.95
CA GLY A 275 -7.39 5.02 34.92
C GLY A 275 -7.43 4.49 36.36
N PRO A 276 -6.94 5.25 37.35
CA PRO A 276 -6.98 4.82 38.74
C PRO A 276 -8.44 4.65 39.19
N THR A 277 -8.76 3.48 39.75
CA THR A 277 -10.09 3.17 40.27
C THR A 277 -10.45 4.15 41.40
N PRO A 278 -11.47 5.01 41.27
CA PRO A 278 -12.01 5.74 42.41
C PRO A 278 -12.67 4.74 43.36
N THR A 279 -12.46 4.92 44.67
CA THR A 279 -13.12 4.17 45.76
C THR A 279 -14.63 3.98 45.48
N PRO A 280 -15.20 2.77 45.66
CA PRO A 280 -16.46 2.39 45.03
C PRO A 280 -17.67 3.11 45.62
N GLY A 281 -18.40 3.84 44.76
CA GLY A 281 -19.82 4.19 44.94
C GLY A 281 -20.69 3.34 44.00
N PRO A 282 -21.98 3.11 44.32
CA PRO A 282 -22.80 2.10 43.65
C PRO A 282 -22.96 2.36 42.15
N THR A 283 -22.74 1.28 41.41
CA THR A 283 -22.69 1.13 39.96
C THR A 283 -23.91 1.68 39.22
N PRO A 284 -23.74 2.54 38.20
CA PRO A 284 -24.58 2.54 37.03
C PRO A 284 -23.98 1.60 35.98
N THR A 285 -24.79 0.64 35.53
CA THR A 285 -24.52 -0.24 34.39
C THR A 285 -24.22 0.59 33.15
N PRO A 286 -23.06 0.44 32.48
CA PRO A 286 -22.85 1.09 31.20
C PRO A 286 -23.71 0.40 30.14
N THR A 287 -24.66 1.15 29.59
CA THR A 287 -25.33 0.82 28.33
C THR A 287 -24.29 0.95 27.20
N PRO A 288 -24.01 -0.10 26.42
CA PRO A 288 -23.11 0.00 25.28
C PRO A 288 -23.74 0.90 24.21
N THR A 289 -22.98 1.88 23.72
CA THR A 289 -23.31 2.67 22.53
C THR A 289 -23.20 1.77 21.29
N PRO A 290 -24.27 1.50 20.54
CA PRO A 290 -24.20 0.78 19.27
C PRO A 290 -23.68 1.73 18.18
N GLY A 291 -22.67 1.34 17.38
CA GLY A 291 -22.39 2.11 16.18
C GLY A 291 -21.23 1.73 15.27
N GLU A 292 -20.05 1.36 15.78
CA GLU A 292 -18.87 1.24 14.90
C GLU A 292 -17.97 0.07 15.32
N GLY A 293 -17.88 -0.97 14.47
CA GLY A 293 -16.98 -2.09 14.64
C GLY A 293 -17.61 -3.46 14.35
N TRP A 294 -16.78 -4.47 14.31
CA TRP A 294 -17.11 -5.88 14.10
C TRP A 294 -17.09 -6.61 15.44
N PHE A 295 -18.08 -7.48 15.66
CA PHE A 295 -18.04 -8.44 16.75
C PHE A 295 -17.48 -9.76 16.23
N GLY A 296 -16.27 -10.12 16.68
CA GLY A 296 -15.55 -11.31 16.29
C GLY A 296 -15.76 -12.46 17.28
N GLN A 297 -15.90 -13.67 16.75
CA GLN A 297 -16.05 -14.92 17.50
C GLN A 297 -15.07 -15.94 16.92
N PHE A 298 -14.26 -16.58 17.76
CA PHE A 298 -13.19 -17.50 17.35
C PHE A 298 -13.47 -18.91 17.85
N TYR A 299 -13.09 -19.91 17.06
CA TYR A 299 -13.40 -21.32 17.29
C TYR A 299 -12.14 -22.17 17.05
N ASN A 300 -11.94 -23.17 17.91
CA ASN A 300 -10.87 -24.17 17.75
C ASN A 300 -11.35 -25.34 16.87
N ASN A 301 -11.76 -24.99 15.65
CA ASN A 301 -12.08 -25.89 14.55
C ASN A 301 -12.27 -25.03 13.28
N GLU A 302 -12.19 -25.64 12.10
CA GLU A 302 -12.37 -24.95 10.81
C GLU A 302 -13.85 -24.77 10.43
N THR A 303 -14.80 -25.31 11.18
CA THR A 303 -16.22 -25.43 10.79
C THR A 303 -17.14 -24.40 11.46
N LEU A 304 -16.61 -23.56 12.35
CA LEU A 304 -17.35 -22.60 13.18
C LEU A 304 -18.39 -23.28 14.08
N GLU A 305 -18.16 -24.55 14.43
CA GLU A 305 -19.08 -25.35 15.24
C GLU A 305 -18.84 -25.15 16.74
N GLY A 306 -19.92 -25.29 17.51
CA GLY A 306 -19.91 -25.19 18.96
C GLY A 306 -19.91 -23.75 19.49
N SER A 307 -19.52 -23.58 20.75
CA SER A 307 -19.38 -22.27 21.38
C SER A 307 -18.03 -21.66 21.02
N PRO A 308 -17.96 -20.34 20.74
CA PRO A 308 -16.68 -19.69 20.50
C PRO A 308 -15.79 -19.78 21.75
N VAL A 309 -14.50 -20.04 21.53
CA VAL A 309 -13.49 -20.13 22.59
C VAL A 309 -12.98 -18.75 23.01
N ALA A 310 -13.14 -17.75 22.13
CA ALA A 310 -12.80 -16.36 22.39
C ALA A 310 -13.64 -15.40 21.55
N THR A 311 -13.71 -14.13 21.97
CA THR A 311 -14.46 -13.07 21.29
C THR A 311 -13.67 -11.77 21.25
N SER A 312 -13.89 -10.95 20.24
CA SER A 312 -13.26 -9.64 20.06
C SER A 312 -14.26 -8.57 19.63
N HIS A 313 -13.85 -7.31 19.79
CA HIS A 313 -14.49 -6.15 19.17
C HIS A 313 -13.45 -5.44 18.31
N ASP A 314 -13.61 -5.53 16.99
CA ASP A 314 -12.58 -5.14 16.03
C ASP A 314 -13.04 -3.95 15.19
N PRO A 315 -12.25 -2.86 15.07
CA PRO A 315 -12.65 -1.71 14.26
C PRO A 315 -12.65 -1.99 12.75
N TRP A 316 -11.93 -3.03 12.28
CA TRP A 316 -11.88 -3.51 10.90
C TRP A 316 -11.41 -4.98 10.88
N ILE A 317 -11.56 -5.67 9.73
CA ILE A 317 -11.02 -7.03 9.51
C ILE A 317 -9.80 -6.90 8.58
N GLY A 318 -8.61 -7.07 9.16
CA GLY A 318 -7.33 -6.86 8.50
C GLY A 318 -6.21 -7.42 9.37
N PHE A 319 -6.17 -8.74 9.47
CA PHE A 319 -5.31 -9.51 10.35
C PHE A 319 -4.26 -10.27 9.53
N GLU A 320 -3.02 -10.26 10.02
CA GLU A 320 -1.93 -11.11 9.57
C GLU A 320 -1.39 -11.77 10.83
N TRP A 321 -1.75 -13.02 11.05
CA TRP A 321 -1.26 -13.81 12.18
C TRP A 321 -0.02 -14.63 11.79
N GLY A 322 0.16 -14.93 10.50
CA GLY A 322 1.19 -15.87 10.05
C GLY A 322 0.97 -17.21 10.77
N THR A 323 2.04 -17.84 11.24
CA THR A 323 1.95 -19.10 12.00
C THR A 323 1.53 -18.94 13.48
N ASP A 324 1.19 -17.74 13.96
CA ASP A 324 0.74 -17.51 15.34
C ASP A 324 -0.79 -17.65 15.48
N SER A 325 -1.25 -17.84 16.72
CA SER A 325 -2.68 -17.81 17.07
C SER A 325 -3.23 -16.38 17.13
N PRO A 326 -4.52 -16.15 16.75
CA PRO A 326 -5.17 -14.85 16.84
C PRO A 326 -5.20 -14.24 18.24
N MET A 327 -5.33 -15.06 19.28
CA MET A 327 -5.40 -14.64 20.67
C MET A 327 -5.27 -15.84 21.63
N PRO A 328 -4.92 -15.61 22.92
CA PRO A 328 -4.86 -16.67 23.91
C PRO A 328 -6.15 -17.51 23.95
N GLY A 329 -6.00 -18.83 23.81
CA GLY A 329 -7.13 -19.78 23.80
C GLY A 329 -7.60 -20.19 22.41
N VAL A 330 -7.18 -19.51 21.35
CA VAL A 330 -7.38 -19.94 19.96
C VAL A 330 -6.16 -20.74 19.48
N TRP A 331 -6.34 -21.75 18.65
CA TRP A 331 -5.23 -22.50 18.05
C TRP A 331 -4.47 -21.67 16.99
N SER A 332 -3.22 -22.05 16.70
CA SER A 332 -2.41 -21.43 15.63
C SER A 332 -2.86 -21.85 14.25
N ASP A 333 -3.29 -23.11 14.13
CA ASP A 333 -3.80 -23.73 12.92
C ASP A 333 -5.18 -24.33 13.23
N GLN A 334 -5.93 -24.70 12.19
CA GLN A 334 -7.21 -25.40 12.31
C GLN A 334 -8.23 -24.64 13.17
N PHE A 335 -8.23 -23.31 13.05
CA PHE A 335 -9.17 -22.43 13.74
C PHE A 335 -10.09 -21.73 12.73
N SER A 336 -11.18 -21.16 13.22
CA SER A 336 -12.06 -20.33 12.39
C SER A 336 -12.55 -19.12 13.16
N ALA A 337 -13.02 -18.13 12.42
CA ALA A 337 -13.53 -16.89 12.97
C ALA A 337 -14.78 -16.42 12.22
N ARG A 338 -15.71 -15.83 12.97
CA ARG A 338 -16.91 -15.17 12.45
C ARG A 338 -16.96 -13.74 12.96
N TRP A 339 -17.02 -12.79 12.05
CA TRP A 339 -17.29 -11.39 12.36
C TRP A 339 -18.67 -10.99 11.91
N THR A 340 -19.35 -10.18 12.72
CA THR A 340 -20.65 -9.59 12.38
C THR A 340 -20.64 -8.08 12.65
N THR A 341 -21.27 -7.31 11.77
CA THR A 341 -21.50 -5.88 11.96
C THR A 341 -22.78 -5.43 11.26
N LYS A 342 -23.16 -4.16 11.46
CA LYS A 342 -24.22 -3.49 10.72
C LYS A 342 -23.61 -2.35 9.91
N LEU A 343 -23.73 -2.43 8.58
CA LEU A 343 -23.27 -1.37 7.67
C LEU A 343 -24.47 -0.59 7.13
N ASN A 344 -24.33 0.74 7.11
CA ASN A 344 -25.24 1.61 6.40
C ASN A 344 -24.75 1.78 4.96
N LEU A 345 -25.44 1.15 4.02
CA LEU A 345 -25.14 1.24 2.59
C LEU A 345 -26.09 2.24 1.94
N LYS A 346 -25.61 2.92 0.89
CA LYS A 346 -26.45 3.74 0.02
C LYS A 346 -26.97 2.89 -1.13
N THR A 347 -27.90 3.42 -1.90
CA THR A 347 -28.33 2.76 -3.13
C THR A 347 -27.19 2.77 -4.15
N ASP A 348 -26.47 1.66 -4.29
CA ASP A 348 -25.34 1.51 -5.22
C ASP A 348 -24.96 0.03 -5.44
N HIS A 349 -24.15 -0.24 -6.45
CA HIS A 349 -23.41 -1.50 -6.52
C HIS A 349 -22.18 -1.39 -5.63
N TYR A 350 -21.96 -2.41 -4.81
CA TYR A 350 -20.78 -2.54 -3.97
C TYR A 350 -20.01 -3.78 -4.37
N ARG A 351 -18.69 -3.66 -4.44
CA ARG A 351 -17.78 -4.79 -4.52
C ARG A 351 -17.25 -5.06 -3.12
N PHE A 352 -17.58 -6.23 -2.57
CA PHE A 352 -17.01 -6.74 -1.32
C PHE A 352 -15.87 -7.69 -1.67
N CYS A 353 -14.70 -7.46 -1.08
CA CYS A 353 -13.50 -8.24 -1.35
C CYS A 353 -12.92 -8.79 -0.06
N ALA A 354 -12.28 -9.96 -0.17
CA ALA A 354 -11.42 -10.48 0.86
C ALA A 354 -10.13 -11.05 0.27
N MET A 355 -9.04 -10.91 1.01
CA MET A 355 -7.77 -11.60 0.78
C MET A 355 -7.51 -12.45 2.02
N SER A 356 -7.44 -13.77 1.86
CA SER A 356 -7.29 -14.68 2.99
C SER A 356 -6.35 -15.84 2.67
N ASP A 357 -5.74 -16.34 3.73
CA ASP A 357 -5.01 -17.60 3.82
C ASP A 357 -5.51 -18.21 5.13
N ASP A 358 -6.39 -19.21 5.17
CA ASP A 358 -7.05 -19.91 4.06
C ASP A 358 -8.41 -19.29 3.61
N GLY A 359 -9.54 -19.90 3.96
CA GLY A 359 -10.81 -19.69 3.27
C GLY A 359 -11.67 -18.57 3.87
N VAL A 360 -12.53 -17.98 3.05
CA VAL A 360 -13.37 -16.82 3.44
C VAL A 360 -14.75 -16.85 2.80
N ARG A 361 -15.75 -16.38 3.54
CA ARG A 361 -17.11 -16.11 3.05
C ARG A 361 -17.62 -14.76 3.53
N ILE A 362 -18.37 -14.06 2.69
CA ILE A 362 -19.01 -12.77 3.03
C ILE A 362 -20.50 -12.84 2.71
N TRP A 363 -21.33 -12.44 3.67
CA TRP A 363 -22.76 -12.20 3.49
C TRP A 363 -23.12 -10.75 3.74
N VAL A 364 -24.06 -10.23 2.95
CA VAL A 364 -24.63 -8.88 3.11
C VAL A 364 -26.15 -9.00 3.07
N GLY A 365 -26.84 -8.59 4.14
CA GLY A 365 -28.30 -8.70 4.23
C GLY A 365 -28.83 -10.13 4.22
N GLY A 366 -27.98 -11.13 4.48
CA GLY A 366 -28.30 -12.55 4.39
C GLY A 366 -27.92 -13.21 3.06
N ASP A 367 -27.62 -12.43 2.02
CA ASP A 367 -27.18 -12.95 0.72
C ASP A 367 -25.69 -13.30 0.77
N LEU A 368 -25.31 -14.48 0.28
CA LEU A 368 -23.91 -14.89 0.15
C LEU A 368 -23.29 -14.17 -1.05
N VAL A 369 -22.39 -13.22 -0.78
CA VAL A 369 -21.76 -12.35 -1.78
C VAL A 369 -20.43 -12.91 -2.26
N LEU A 370 -19.64 -13.49 -1.36
CA LEU A 370 -18.34 -14.10 -1.64
C LEU A 370 -18.28 -15.47 -0.98
N ASP A 371 -17.90 -16.51 -1.74
CA ASP A 371 -17.76 -17.88 -1.24
C ASP A 371 -16.47 -18.54 -1.74
N GLU A 372 -15.39 -18.36 -0.98
CA GLU A 372 -14.07 -18.97 -1.22
C GLU A 372 -13.71 -19.85 -0.02
N TRP A 373 -14.63 -20.75 0.36
CA TRP A 373 -14.45 -21.68 1.49
C TRP A 373 -13.60 -22.90 1.12
N HIS A 374 -12.38 -22.63 0.67
CA HIS A 374 -11.36 -23.63 0.36
C HIS A 374 -9.98 -23.07 0.67
N ALA A 375 -8.97 -23.93 0.65
CA ALA A 375 -7.59 -23.54 0.90
C ALA A 375 -7.14 -22.45 -0.08
N ASN A 376 -6.48 -21.42 0.43
CA ASN A 376 -6.15 -20.21 -0.31
C ASN A 376 -4.83 -19.66 0.23
N ASN A 377 -4.06 -18.94 -0.57
CA ASN A 377 -2.70 -18.51 -0.18
C ASN A 377 -2.52 -16.99 -0.23
N GLY A 378 -3.52 -16.27 0.27
CA GLY A 378 -3.52 -14.81 0.28
C GLY A 378 -3.88 -14.18 -1.07
N VAL A 379 -4.66 -14.87 -1.91
CA VAL A 379 -5.22 -14.27 -3.13
C VAL A 379 -6.50 -13.51 -2.79
N ALA A 380 -6.68 -12.34 -3.40
CA ALA A 380 -7.86 -11.51 -3.24
C ALA A 380 -9.00 -11.96 -4.16
N PHE A 381 -10.18 -12.17 -3.59
CA PHE A 381 -11.42 -12.47 -4.31
C PHE A 381 -12.48 -11.44 -3.97
N CYS A 382 -13.40 -11.19 -4.90
CA CYS A 382 -14.42 -10.18 -4.75
C CYS A 382 -15.77 -10.66 -5.28
N GLY A 383 -16.84 -10.33 -4.55
CA GLY A 383 -18.22 -10.47 -4.98
C GLY A 383 -18.90 -9.10 -5.12
N VAL A 384 -19.86 -8.99 -6.02
CA VAL A 384 -20.65 -7.76 -6.21
C VAL A 384 -22.02 -7.92 -5.56
N TYR A 385 -22.46 -6.89 -4.86
CA TYR A 385 -23.76 -6.80 -4.19
C TYR A 385 -24.45 -5.50 -4.55
N TRP A 386 -25.71 -5.58 -4.98
CA TRP A 386 -26.54 -4.40 -5.14
C TRP A 386 -27.23 -4.07 -3.81
N ALA A 387 -26.98 -2.90 -3.25
CA ALA A 387 -27.65 -2.43 -2.05
C ALA A 387 -28.68 -1.35 -2.39
N ALA A 388 -29.81 -1.34 -1.67
CA ALA A 388 -30.65 -0.17 -1.53
C ALA A 388 -30.17 0.65 -0.32
N THR A 389 -30.56 1.92 -0.22
CA THR A 389 -30.20 2.72 0.97
C THR A 389 -30.82 2.10 2.22
N GLY A 390 -29.99 1.68 3.16
CA GLY A 390 -30.45 1.03 4.39
C GLY A 390 -29.32 0.44 5.24
N THR A 391 -29.71 -0.16 6.36
CA THR A 391 -28.79 -0.87 7.26
C THR A 391 -28.82 -2.37 6.94
N TYR A 392 -27.66 -2.94 6.67
CA TYR A 392 -27.47 -4.36 6.35
C TYR A 392 -26.64 -5.02 7.43
N GLU A 393 -27.04 -6.22 7.86
CA GLU A 393 -26.14 -7.10 8.59
C GLU A 393 -25.09 -7.64 7.63
N VAL A 394 -23.82 -7.48 7.99
CA VAL A 394 -22.70 -8.03 7.24
C VAL A 394 -22.02 -9.05 8.11
N LYS A 395 -21.83 -10.24 7.55
CA LYS A 395 -21.17 -11.35 8.21
C LYS A 395 -19.97 -11.77 7.37
N VAL A 396 -18.83 -11.95 8.02
CA VAL A 396 -17.62 -12.52 7.43
C VAL A 396 -17.30 -13.78 8.20
N GLU A 397 -17.00 -14.85 7.49
CA GLU A 397 -16.47 -16.08 8.07
C GLU A 397 -15.11 -16.38 7.45
N TYR A 398 -14.21 -16.92 8.25
CA TYR A 398 -12.84 -17.28 7.90
C TYR A 398 -12.49 -18.64 8.52
N TYR A 399 -11.68 -19.44 7.85
CA TYR A 399 -10.99 -20.55 8.48
C TYR A 399 -9.52 -20.58 8.09
N GLU A 400 -8.73 -21.13 9.00
CA GLU A 400 -7.33 -21.46 8.80
C GLU A 400 -7.16 -22.97 8.84
N HIS A 401 -6.59 -23.56 7.80
CA HIS A 401 -6.23 -24.98 7.81
C HIS A 401 -4.87 -25.18 8.48
N GLY A 402 -3.87 -24.43 8.04
CA GLY A 402 -2.59 -24.31 8.69
C GLY A 402 -1.51 -23.73 7.81
N GLY A 403 -0.45 -23.24 8.44
CA GLY A 403 0.55 -22.41 7.78
C GLY A 403 0.39 -20.95 8.18
N ASP A 404 0.42 -20.04 7.21
CA ASP A 404 0.34 -18.61 7.48
C ASP A 404 -1.12 -18.15 7.46
N ALA A 405 -1.65 -17.76 8.60
CA ALA A 405 -3.02 -17.27 8.73
C ALA A 405 -3.11 -15.75 8.45
N LEU A 406 -3.94 -15.34 7.49
CA LEU A 406 -4.28 -13.92 7.27
C LEU A 406 -5.71 -13.73 6.75
N ILE A 407 -6.29 -12.58 7.04
CA ILE A 407 -7.53 -12.11 6.41
C ILE A 407 -7.61 -10.58 6.35
N TYR A 408 -7.88 -10.06 5.16
CA TYR A 408 -8.26 -8.68 4.91
C TYR A 408 -9.63 -8.64 4.27
N VAL A 409 -10.51 -7.74 4.74
CA VAL A 409 -11.82 -7.50 4.12
C VAL A 409 -12.00 -6.02 3.85
N TRP A 410 -12.44 -5.69 2.64
CA TRP A 410 -12.77 -4.32 2.24
C TRP A 410 -13.95 -4.29 1.28
N TRP A 411 -14.52 -3.12 1.07
CA TRP A 411 -15.54 -2.91 0.05
C TRP A 411 -15.46 -1.52 -0.55
N GLU A 412 -15.92 -1.39 -1.79
CA GLU A 412 -15.94 -0.15 -2.55
C GLU A 412 -17.21 -0.07 -3.41
N PRO A 413 -17.69 1.14 -3.75
CA PRO A 413 -18.67 1.31 -4.83
C PRO A 413 -18.11 0.74 -6.15
N HIS A 414 -18.96 0.07 -6.93
CA HIS A 414 -18.58 -0.71 -8.11
C HIS A 414 -19.20 -0.22 -9.43
#